data_AF-A0AAV9DPF0-F1
#
_entry.id   AF-A0AAV9DPF0-F1
#
_cell.length_a   1.000
_cell.length_b   1.000
_cell.length_c   1.000
_cell.angle_alpha   90.00
_cell.angle_beta   90.00
_cell.angle_gamma   90.00
#
_symmetry.space_group_name_H-M   'P 1'
#
loop_
_entity.id
_entity.type
_entity.pdbx_description
1 polymer ?
#
loop_
_entity_poly.entity_id
_entity_poly.type
_entity_poly.pdbx_seq_one_letter_code
_entity_poly.pdbx_strand_id
1 'polypeptide(L)'
;MEKQNMVGTTKRPLKALQGRGKRPKLAQKEEEEERRGSELGEDVGMLEGKVKALQSLVPGGESLEIENLFKETAEYIQALQGQVDAMRALVCFFDALERDKRKIAG
;
A
#
# COMPACT_ATOMS: atom_id res chain seq x y z
N MET A 1 35.97 -12.21 62.62
CA MET A 1 35.10 -11.24 61.91
C MET A 1 35.47 -9.86 62.39
N GLU A 2 35.96 -9.04 61.46
CA GLU A 2 36.42 -7.66 61.60
C GLU A 2 35.32 -6.67 61.97
N LYS A 3 35.71 -5.57 62.63
CA LYS A 3 35.49 -4.15 62.25
C LYS A 3 36.09 -3.28 63.37
N GLN A 4 37.27 -2.71 63.19
CA GLN A 4 37.60 -1.43 62.51
C GLN A 4 36.90 -0.21 63.13
N ASN A 5 37.71 0.59 63.82
CA ASN A 5 37.45 1.93 64.33
C ASN A 5 38.07 2.92 63.33
N MET A 6 37.36 3.97 62.87
CA MET A 6 38.01 5.20 62.38
C MET A 6 37.02 6.36 62.27
N VAL A 7 37.21 7.41 63.09
CA VAL A 7 36.48 8.68 63.01
C VAL A 7 37.39 9.74 62.40
N GLY A 8 36.86 10.41 61.37
CA GLY A 8 37.00 11.85 61.12
C GLY A 8 38.29 12.35 60.47
N THR A 9 38.15 13.08 59.35
CA THR A 9 38.59 14.49 59.22
C THR A 9 38.21 15.10 57.86
N THR A 10 37.40 16.16 57.96
CA THR A 10 37.37 17.43 57.18
C THR A 10 37.38 17.44 55.65
N LYS A 11 36.25 17.89 55.07
CA LYS A 11 36.08 18.32 53.67
C LYS A 11 36.66 19.73 53.43
N ARG A 12 37.39 19.93 52.33
CA ARG A 12 37.66 21.25 51.71
C ARG A 12 37.34 21.19 50.22
N PRO A 13 36.63 22.17 49.63
CA PRO A 13 36.23 22.09 48.22
C PRO A 13 37.34 22.58 47.26
N LEU A 14 37.49 21.86 46.14
CA LEU A 14 38.36 22.19 45.01
C LEU A 14 37.66 23.18 44.06
N LYS A 15 38.38 24.23 43.65
CA LYS A 15 37.92 25.26 42.70
C LYS A 15 37.68 24.65 41.31
N ALA A 16 36.54 24.99 40.69
CA ALA A 16 36.18 24.58 39.33
C ALA A 16 36.99 25.35 38.26
N LEU A 17 37.62 24.59 37.37
CA LEU A 17 38.10 25.04 36.05
C LEU A 17 36.92 25.51 35.20
N GLN A 18 37.00 26.70 34.60
CA GLN A 18 36.18 27.04 33.43
C GLN A 18 37.11 27.41 32.27
N GLY A 19 37.51 26.37 31.55
CA GLY A 19 38.12 26.46 30.23
C GLY A 19 37.04 26.38 29.14
N ARG A 20 37.21 27.24 28.13
CA ARG A 20 36.60 27.29 26.80
C ARG A 20 36.00 25.98 26.26
N GLY A 21 34.78 26.05 25.71
CA GLY A 21 34.22 25.03 24.83
C GLY A 21 33.30 25.63 23.77
N LYS A 22 33.77 25.70 22.52
CA LYS A 22 32.98 26.03 21.32
C LYS A 22 31.92 24.93 21.11
N ARG A 23 30.63 25.29 20.96
CA ARG A 23 29.56 24.35 20.58
C ARG A 23 29.68 23.97 19.10
N PRO A 24 29.70 22.68 18.73
CA PRO A 24 29.76 22.25 17.33
C PRO A 24 28.36 22.15 16.69
N LYS A 25 28.28 22.50 15.40
CA LYS A 25 27.08 22.64 14.56
C LYS A 25 26.61 21.31 13.92
N LEU A 26 26.36 20.26 14.72
CA LEU A 26 26.03 18.93 14.17
C LEU A 26 24.54 18.54 14.21
N ALA A 27 23.65 19.35 14.78
CA ALA A 27 22.25 18.97 14.99
C ALA A 27 21.27 19.46 13.90
N GLN A 28 21.74 19.89 12.72
CA GLN A 28 20.87 20.52 11.70
C GLN A 28 20.83 19.79 10.36
N LYS A 29 21.35 18.56 10.27
CA LYS A 29 21.41 17.82 9.00
C LYS A 29 20.51 16.59 8.92
N GLU A 30 19.85 16.22 10.01
CA GLU A 30 19.03 14.99 10.06
C GLU A 30 17.54 15.23 9.80
N GLU A 31 17.04 16.47 9.89
CA GLU A 31 15.60 16.78 9.71
C GLU A 31 15.17 17.02 8.24
N GLU A 32 16.10 17.14 7.30
CA GLU A 32 15.76 17.49 5.90
C GLU A 32 15.54 16.25 5.00
N GLU A 33 15.94 15.06 5.44
CA GLU A 33 15.81 13.83 4.65
C GLU A 33 14.44 13.13 4.83
N GLU A 34 13.75 13.36 5.95
CA GLU A 34 12.47 12.70 6.28
C GLU A 34 11.27 13.27 5.49
N ARG A 35 11.39 14.48 4.92
CA ARG A 35 10.27 15.13 4.19
C ARG A 35 10.12 14.71 2.73
N ARG A 36 11.08 13.98 2.14
CA ARG A 36 10.99 13.49 0.75
C ARG A 36 10.41 12.08 0.63
N GLY A 37 10.30 11.33 1.73
CA GLY A 37 9.77 9.96 1.74
C GLY A 37 8.23 9.87 1.72
N SER A 38 7.52 10.97 1.99
CA SER A 38 6.07 10.94 2.21
C SER A 38 5.24 10.85 0.93
N GLU A 39 5.64 11.51 -0.16
CA GLU A 39 4.84 11.55 -1.40
C GLU A 39 4.98 10.26 -2.22
N LEU A 40 6.19 9.68 -2.29
CA LEU A 40 6.43 8.43 -3.01
C LEU A 40 5.80 7.21 -2.31
N GLY A 41 5.65 7.25 -0.99
CA GLY A 41 5.04 6.16 -0.22
C GLY A 41 3.53 6.04 -0.40
N GLU A 42 2.83 7.17 -0.57
CA GLU A 42 1.37 7.16 -0.83
C GLU A 42 1.03 6.56 -2.20
N ASP A 43 1.79 6.91 -3.24
CA ASP A 43 1.56 6.41 -4.60
C ASP A 43 1.78 4.89 -4.70
N VAL A 44 2.82 4.36 -4.04
CA VAL A 44 3.09 2.92 -4.02
C VAL A 44 2.00 2.18 -3.24
N GLY A 45 1.58 2.70 -2.08
CA GLY A 45 0.48 2.09 -1.31
C GLY A 45 -0.85 2.09 -2.07
N MET A 46 -1.14 3.15 -2.84
CA MET A 46 -2.33 3.19 -3.71
C MET A 46 -2.24 2.14 -4.83
N LEU A 47 -1.07 1.95 -5.42
CA LEU A 47 -0.84 0.98 -6.49
C LEU A 47 -1.03 -0.46 -5.97
N GLU A 48 -0.46 -0.79 -4.81
CA GLU A 48 -0.64 -2.10 -4.18
C GLU A 48 -2.12 -2.39 -3.88
N GLY A 49 -2.86 -1.39 -3.40
CA GLY A 49 -4.32 -1.51 -3.20
C GLY A 49 -5.07 -1.80 -4.50
N LYS A 50 -4.70 -1.14 -5.60
CA LYS A 50 -5.29 -1.39 -6.93
C LYS A 50 -4.97 -2.78 -7.46
N VAL A 51 -3.71 -3.23 -7.31
CA VAL A 51 -3.30 -4.58 -7.73
C VAL A 51 -4.06 -5.63 -6.94
N LYS A 52 -4.20 -5.46 -5.62
CA LYS A 52 -4.95 -6.40 -4.77
C LYS A 52 -6.44 -6.45 -5.14
N ALA A 53 -7.04 -5.30 -5.43
CA ALA A 53 -8.41 -5.25 -5.91
C ALA A 53 -8.55 -6.00 -7.26
N LEU A 54 -7.60 -5.82 -8.17
CA LEU A 54 -7.60 -6.51 -9.46
C LEU A 54 -7.45 -8.03 -9.30
N GLN A 55 -6.55 -8.50 -8.43
CA GLN A 55 -6.40 -9.93 -8.11
C GLN A 55 -7.69 -10.58 -7.60
N SER A 56 -8.50 -9.86 -6.82
CA SER A 56 -9.79 -10.37 -6.33
C SER A 56 -10.89 -10.43 -7.38
N LEU A 57 -10.76 -9.64 -8.46
CA LEU A 57 -11.74 -9.60 -9.55
C LEU A 57 -11.42 -10.63 -10.64
N VAL A 58 -10.14 -10.87 -10.89
CA VAL A 58 -9.70 -11.79 -11.95
C VAL A 58 -9.76 -13.24 -11.46
N PRO A 59 -10.38 -14.16 -12.21
CA PRO A 59 -10.40 -15.58 -11.86
C PRO A 59 -8.99 -16.13 -11.63
N GLY A 60 -8.74 -16.69 -10.45
CA GLY A 60 -7.41 -17.19 -10.08
C GLY A 60 -6.35 -16.10 -9.77
N GLY A 61 -6.71 -14.82 -9.82
CA GLY A 61 -5.81 -13.67 -9.73
C GLY A 61 -5.00 -13.58 -8.44
N GLU A 62 -5.51 -14.09 -7.32
CA GLU A 62 -4.79 -14.14 -6.02
C GLU A 62 -3.48 -14.94 -6.07
N SER A 63 -3.34 -15.83 -7.05
CA SER A 63 -2.17 -16.70 -7.25
C SER A 63 -1.24 -16.25 -8.37
N LEU A 64 -1.60 -15.17 -9.08
CA LEU A 64 -0.87 -14.70 -10.26
C LEU A 64 0.16 -13.62 -9.93
N GLU A 65 1.34 -13.74 -10.55
CA GLU A 65 2.31 -12.65 -10.65
C GLU A 65 1.76 -11.50 -11.50
N ILE A 66 2.32 -10.29 -11.33
CA ILE A 66 1.79 -9.05 -11.91
C ILE A 66 1.62 -9.13 -13.44
N GLU A 67 2.61 -9.64 -14.17
CA GLU A 67 2.53 -9.72 -15.64
C GLU A 67 1.42 -10.66 -16.10
N ASN A 68 1.29 -11.83 -15.46
CA ASN A 68 0.24 -12.79 -15.75
C ASN A 68 -1.13 -12.28 -15.33
N LEU A 69 -1.21 -11.52 -14.23
CA LEU A 69 -2.45 -10.90 -13.78
C LEU A 69 -3.00 -9.96 -14.85
N PHE A 70 -2.18 -9.12 -15.47
CA PHE A 70 -2.65 -8.22 -16.53
C PHE A 70 -3.07 -8.96 -17.79
N LYS A 71 -2.36 -10.03 -18.16
CA LYS A 71 -2.75 -10.88 -19.29
C LYS A 71 -4.11 -11.54 -19.03
N GLU A 72 -4.26 -12.22 -17.90
CA GLU A 72 -5.51 -12.87 -17.50
C GLU A 72 -6.66 -11.85 -17.36
N THR A 73 -6.36 -10.64 -16.89
CA THR A 73 -7.32 -9.53 -16.85
C THR A 73 -7.84 -9.19 -18.24
N ALA A 74 -6.95 -9.07 -19.24
CA ALA A 74 -7.36 -8.74 -20.60
C ALA A 74 -8.23 -9.85 -21.20
N GLU A 75 -7.85 -11.10 -21.01
CA GLU A 75 -8.61 -12.27 -21.45
C GLU A 75 -9.98 -12.33 -20.77
N TYR A 76 -10.04 -12.07 -19.45
CA TYR A 76 -11.29 -12.07 -18.70
C TYR A 76 -12.24 -10.94 -19.12
N ILE A 77 -11.73 -9.72 -19.36
CA ILE A 77 -12.53 -8.62 -19.91
C ILE A 77 -13.12 -9.01 -21.27
N GLN A 78 -12.33 -9.59 -22.16
CA GLN A 78 -12.81 -10.03 -23.47
C GLN A 78 -13.89 -11.12 -23.33
N ALA A 79 -13.73 -12.06 -22.39
CA ALA A 79 -14.74 -13.08 -22.11
C ALA A 79 -16.05 -12.46 -21.60
N LEU A 80 -15.98 -11.51 -20.67
CA LEU A 80 -17.15 -10.80 -20.16
C LEU A 80 -17.88 -10.02 -21.25
N GLN A 81 -17.14 -9.35 -22.14
CA GLN A 81 -17.73 -8.68 -23.31
C GLN A 81 -18.49 -9.66 -24.21
N GLY A 82 -17.86 -10.79 -24.54
CA GLY A 82 -18.51 -11.84 -25.34
C GLY A 82 -19.77 -12.40 -24.67
N GLN A 83 -19.77 -12.57 -23.35
CA GLN A 83 -20.96 -12.99 -22.59
C GLN A 83 -22.09 -11.96 -22.69
N VAL A 84 -21.80 -10.68 -22.49
CA VAL A 84 -22.79 -9.60 -22.60
C VAL A 84 -23.37 -9.52 -24.01
N ASP A 85 -22.53 -9.62 -25.03
CA ASP A 85 -22.96 -9.58 -26.43
C ASP A 85 -23.85 -10.79 -26.79
N ALA A 86 -23.50 -11.98 -26.32
CA ALA A 86 -24.33 -13.17 -26.48
C ALA A 86 -25.71 -13.00 -25.82
N MET A 87 -25.76 -12.49 -24.58
CA MET A 87 -27.02 -12.22 -23.88
C MET A 87 -27.88 -11.20 -24.64
N ARG A 88 -27.26 -10.13 -25.17
CA ARG A 88 -27.94 -9.14 -26.01
C ARG A 88 -28.50 -9.75 -27.28
N ALA A 89 -27.73 -10.59 -27.97
CA ALA A 89 -28.18 -11.28 -29.17
C ALA A 89 -29.38 -12.20 -28.89
N LEU A 90 -29.35 -12.92 -27.77
CA LEU A 90 -30.47 -13.76 -27.33
C LEU A 90 -31.73 -12.95 -27.05
N VAL A 91 -31.62 -11.82 -26.34
CA VAL A 91 -32.75 -10.91 -26.10
C VAL A 91 -33.34 -10.42 -27.41
N CYS A 92 -32.50 -9.93 -28.33
CA CYS A 92 -32.95 -9.48 -29.65
C CYS A 92 -33.64 -10.61 -30.44
N PHE A 93 -33.13 -11.84 -30.36
CA PHE A 93 -33.71 -12.99 -31.02
C PHE A 93 -35.10 -13.33 -30.47
N PHE A 94 -35.26 -13.38 -29.15
CA PHE A 94 -36.57 -13.64 -28.53
C PHE A 94 -37.58 -12.52 -28.82
N ASP A 95 -37.16 -11.26 -28.78
CA ASP A 95 -38.00 -10.11 -29.15
C ASP A 95 -38.52 -10.21 -30.60
N ALA A 96 -37.66 -10.66 -31.52
CA ALA A 96 -38.03 -10.87 -32.91
C ALA A 96 -39.03 -12.04 -33.06
N LEU A 97 -38.76 -13.16 -32.38
CA LEU A 97 -39.64 -14.34 -32.37
C LEU A 97 -41.05 -13.98 -31.85
N GLU A 98 -41.13 -13.18 -30.78
CA GLU A 98 -42.41 -12.73 -30.25
C GLU A 98 -43.17 -11.82 -31.20
N ARG A 99 -42.47 -10.93 -31.93
CA ARG A 99 -43.10 -10.10 -32.96
C ARG A 99 -43.66 -10.96 -34.08
N ASP A 100 -42.94 -12.00 -34.51
CA ASP A 100 -43.39 -12.88 -35.59
C ASP A 100 -44.54 -13.78 -35.15
N LYS A 101 -44.54 -14.26 -33.91
CA LYS A 101 -45.69 -14.98 -33.32
C LYS A 101 -46.96 -14.13 -33.33
N ARG A 102 -46.87 -12.83 -33.03
CA ARG A 102 -48.02 -11.91 -33.07
C ARG A 102 -48.56 -11.69 -34.48
N LYS A 103 -47.73 -11.76 -35.52
CA LYS A 103 -48.15 -11.60 -36.92
C LYS A 103 -48.90 -12.82 -37.47
N ILE A 104 -48.61 -14.02 -36.96
CA ILE A 104 -49.22 -15.27 -37.44
C ILE A 104 -50.57 -15.55 -36.76
N ALA A 105 -50.79 -14.99 -35.57
CA ALA A 105 -51.97 -15.25 -34.74
C ALA A 105 -53.15 -14.28 -34.97
N GLY A 106 -53.07 -13.36 -35.94
CA GLY A 106 -54.13 -12.41 -36.30
C GLY A 106 -54.51 -12.56 -37.77
#